data_AF-A0AAV5TCG0-F1
#
_entry.id   AF-A0AAV5TCG0-F1
#
_cell.length_a   1.000
_cell.length_b   1.000
_cell.length_c   1.000
_cell.angle_alpha   90.00
_cell.angle_beta   90.00
_cell.angle_gamma   90.00
#
_symmetry.space_group_name_H-M   'P 1'
#
loop_
_entity.id
_entity.type
_entity.pdbx_description
1 polymer ?
#
loop_
_entity_poly.entity_id
_entity_poly.type
_entity_poly.pdbx_seq_one_letter_code
_entity_poly.pdbx_strand_id
1 'polypeptide(L)'
;HVALPHCSDFDDLLGQIEEINKIDVETVDMCDKISDLVLLLSIKCRVKHVKLSTMYKVMASRPSDFLLDLASLVNSIELSQQKEEDQKKKRMRENTNFLFGIIDENWSYLVLGMYGRGVKRITLTNKHYQHISPEQVNLVCQEIARQQFKVFFRTTYQGPVIDYRTQGYVANGEFP
;
A
#
# COMPACT_ATOMS: atom_id res chain seq x y z
N HIS A 1 1.54 15.05 20.25
CA HIS A 1 0.82 15.47 19.03
C HIS A 1 1.12 16.93 18.77
N VAL A 2 1.98 17.24 17.79
CA VAL A 2 2.19 18.61 17.32
C VAL A 2 1.18 18.81 16.21
N ALA A 3 0.16 19.65 16.45
CA ALA A 3 -0.78 20.03 15.39
C ALA A 3 0.02 20.69 14.26
N LEU A 4 -0.19 20.23 13.03
CA LEU A 4 0.38 20.88 11.86
C LEU A 4 -0.12 22.34 11.85
N PRO A 5 0.74 23.32 11.51
CA PRO A 5 0.31 24.72 11.43
C PRO A 5 -0.82 24.83 10.41
N HIS A 6 -1.97 25.34 10.86
CA HIS A 6 -3.13 25.57 10.02
C HIS A 6 -2.77 26.68 9.02
N CYS A 7 -2.59 26.31 7.76
CA CYS A 7 -2.30 27.25 6.67
C CYS A 7 -3.57 27.37 5.83
N SER A 8 -4.36 28.42 6.09
CA SER A 8 -5.57 28.72 5.34
C SER A 8 -5.30 28.78 3.84
N ASP A 9 -4.17 29.39 3.44
CA ASP A 9 -3.82 29.55 2.03
C ASP A 9 -3.56 28.20 1.34
N PHE A 10 -3.03 27.21 2.06
CA PHE A 10 -2.82 25.85 1.54
C PHE A 10 -4.14 25.08 1.46
N ASP A 11 -4.99 25.20 2.48
CA ASP A 11 -6.33 24.60 2.47
C ASP A 11 -7.21 25.20 1.36
N ASP A 12 -7.12 26.52 1.14
CA ASP A 12 -7.82 27.25 0.08
C ASP A 12 -7.31 26.86 -1.31
N LEU A 13 -5.99 26.69 -1.45
CA LEU A 13 -5.38 26.18 -2.69
C LEU A 13 -5.82 24.74 -2.99
N LEU A 14 -5.83 23.85 -1.99
CA LEU A 14 -6.33 22.49 -2.16
C LEU A 14 -7.83 22.46 -2.44
N GLY A 15 -8.60 23.38 -1.87
CA GLY A 15 -10.02 23.56 -2.16
C GLY A 15 -10.31 23.94 -3.62
N GLN A 16 -9.35 24.54 -4.32
CA GLN A 16 -9.43 24.83 -5.76
C GLN A 16 -9.05 23.63 -6.64
N ILE A 17 -8.36 22.62 -6.09
CA ILE A 17 -7.96 21.40 -6.81
C ILE A 17 -8.99 20.31 -6.55
N GLU A 18 -9.99 20.23 -7.41
CA GLU A 18 -11.11 19.28 -7.25
C GLU A 18 -10.70 17.80 -7.50
N GLU A 19 -9.66 17.55 -8.32
CA GLU A 19 -9.24 16.20 -8.66
C GLU A 19 -7.73 16.08 -8.92
N ILE A 20 -7.09 15.16 -8.19
CA ILE A 20 -5.74 14.63 -8.44
C ILE A 20 -5.91 13.14 -8.68
N ASN A 21 -5.87 12.71 -9.93
CA ASN A 21 -6.09 11.29 -10.25
C ASN A 21 -5.13 10.33 -9.52
N LYS A 22 -3.86 10.74 -9.36
CA LYS A 22 -2.81 9.90 -8.80
C LYS A 22 -1.84 10.70 -7.91
N ILE A 23 -1.51 10.13 -6.75
CA ILE A 23 -0.32 10.52 -5.97
C ILE A 23 0.75 9.45 -6.16
N ASP A 24 1.98 9.88 -6.42
CA ASP A 24 3.18 9.03 -6.48
C ASP A 24 4.22 9.61 -5.52
N VAL A 25 4.54 8.87 -4.47
CA VAL A 25 5.53 9.26 -3.47
C VAL A 25 6.70 8.30 -3.56
N GLU A 26 7.88 8.83 -3.80
CA GLU A 26 9.15 8.11 -3.69
C GLU A 26 9.99 8.76 -2.59
N THR A 27 10.34 7.99 -1.57
CA THR A 27 11.14 8.50 -0.44
C THR A 27 12.10 7.44 0.06
N VAL A 28 13.18 7.88 0.69
CA VAL A 28 14.12 6.98 1.37
C VAL A 28 13.45 6.35 2.59
N ASP A 29 12.85 7.20 3.43
CA ASP A 29 12.02 6.84 4.58
C ASP A 29 10.72 7.65 4.56
N MET A 30 9.60 7.02 4.90
CA MET A 30 8.31 7.72 4.98
C MET A 30 8.01 8.05 6.44
N CYS A 31 7.91 9.34 6.75
CA CYS A 31 7.59 9.84 8.09
C CYS A 31 6.11 10.18 8.22
N ASP A 32 5.62 10.29 9.46
CA ASP A 32 4.20 10.54 9.76
C ASP A 32 3.65 11.79 9.04
N LYS A 33 4.46 12.84 8.86
CA LYS A 33 4.05 14.05 8.11
C LYS A 33 3.75 13.79 6.63
N ILE A 34 4.49 12.88 6.00
CA ILE A 34 4.25 12.51 4.59
C ILE A 34 2.96 11.69 4.52
N SER A 35 2.75 10.77 5.47
CA SER A 35 1.52 9.99 5.60
C SER A 35 0.29 10.90 5.77
N ASP A 36 0.37 11.87 6.69
CA ASP A 36 -0.69 12.84 6.93
C ASP A 36 -1.01 13.66 5.68
N LEU A 37 0.02 14.09 4.93
CA LEU A 37 -0.16 14.83 3.68
C LEU A 37 -0.85 13.97 2.60
N VAL A 38 -0.46 12.70 2.45
CA VAL A 38 -1.10 11.78 1.49
C VAL A 38 -2.58 11.59 1.82
N LEU A 39 -2.92 11.40 3.10
CA LEU A 39 -4.31 11.28 3.53
C LEU A 39 -5.09 12.58 3.27
N LEU A 40 -4.52 13.74 3.64
CA LEU A 40 -5.13 15.05 3.43
C LEU A 40 -5.44 15.29 1.95
N LEU A 41 -4.47 15.05 1.07
CA LEU A 41 -4.65 15.19 -0.37
C LEU A 41 -5.69 14.20 -0.91
N SER A 42 -5.72 12.98 -0.38
CA SER A 42 -6.72 11.99 -0.79
C SER A 42 -8.14 12.40 -0.43
N ILE A 43 -8.33 13.03 0.74
CA ILE A 43 -9.61 13.58 1.18
C ILE A 43 -10.02 14.80 0.36
N LYS A 44 -9.09 15.74 0.15
CA LYS A 44 -9.41 17.05 -0.44
C LYS A 44 -9.53 17.02 -1.97
N CYS A 45 -8.75 16.17 -2.64
CA CYS A 45 -8.56 16.24 -4.08
C CYS A 45 -9.03 14.96 -4.81
N ARG A 46 -10.01 14.21 -4.27
CA ARG A 46 -10.63 13.03 -4.92
C ARG A 46 -9.62 12.04 -5.53
N VAL A 47 -8.58 11.71 -4.78
CA VAL A 47 -7.50 10.86 -5.28
C VAL A 47 -7.99 9.43 -5.50
N LYS A 48 -7.74 8.90 -6.70
CA LYS A 48 -8.16 7.52 -7.06
C LYS A 48 -7.04 6.51 -6.88
N HIS A 49 -5.80 6.93 -7.09
CA HIS A 49 -4.64 6.03 -7.12
C HIS A 49 -3.50 6.58 -6.26
N VAL A 50 -2.94 5.75 -5.39
CA VAL A 50 -1.77 6.12 -4.60
C VAL A 50 -0.69 5.07 -4.80
N LYS A 51 0.49 5.53 -5.18
CA LYS A 51 1.72 4.75 -5.20
C LYS A 51 2.67 5.28 -4.15
N LEU A 52 3.13 4.40 -3.27
CA LEU A 52 4.14 4.69 -2.28
C LEU A 52 5.34 3.80 -2.59
N SER A 53 6.51 4.41 -2.75
CA SER A 53 7.77 3.75 -3.02
C SER A 53 8.79 4.15 -1.95
N THR A 54 9.33 3.16 -1.22
CA THR A 54 10.32 3.41 -0.17
C THR A 54 11.60 2.59 -0.32
N MET A 55 12.72 3.10 0.22
CA MET A 55 13.99 2.37 0.22
C MET A 55 14.22 1.59 1.51
N TYR A 56 13.98 2.18 2.69
CA TYR A 56 14.22 1.50 3.97
C TYR A 56 12.94 1.29 4.78
N LYS A 57 12.48 2.28 5.55
CA LYS A 57 11.36 2.12 6.49
C LYS A 57 10.24 3.11 6.21
N VAL A 58 9.03 2.70 6.58
CA VAL A 58 7.86 3.60 6.65
C VAL A 58 7.31 3.57 8.05
N MET A 59 7.11 4.76 8.60
CA MET A 59 6.41 5.08 9.85
C MET A 59 7.02 4.53 11.14
N ALA A 60 7.01 5.37 12.17
CA ALA A 60 7.45 5.02 13.52
C ALA A 60 6.29 4.67 14.45
N SER A 61 5.04 4.96 14.07
CA SER A 61 3.91 4.90 15.00
C SER A 61 2.82 3.88 14.62
N ARG A 62 2.18 3.98 13.43
CA ARG A 62 0.96 3.19 13.10
C ARG A 62 0.78 2.89 11.59
N PRO A 63 1.65 2.10 10.95
CA PRO A 63 1.60 1.88 9.50
C PRO A 63 0.32 1.18 9.02
N SER A 64 -0.23 0.23 9.79
CA SER A 64 -1.42 -0.54 9.41
C SER A 64 -2.68 0.33 9.40
N ASP A 65 -2.84 1.22 10.39
CA ASP A 65 -3.97 2.16 10.42
C ASP A 65 -3.92 3.13 9.25
N PHE A 66 -2.75 3.67 8.93
CA PHE A 66 -2.56 4.54 7.76
C PHE A 66 -2.99 3.85 6.47
N LEU A 67 -2.57 2.60 6.23
CA LEU A 67 -2.93 1.87 5.02
C LEU A 67 -4.43 1.57 4.94
N LEU A 68 -5.03 1.23 6.08
CA LEU A 68 -6.46 1.01 6.15
C LEU A 68 -7.24 2.32 5.93
N ASP A 69 -6.80 3.45 6.47
CA ASP A 69 -7.44 4.74 6.27
C ASP A 69 -7.31 5.18 4.81
N LEU A 70 -6.13 5.01 4.22
CA LEU A 70 -5.89 5.23 2.80
C LEU A 70 -6.83 4.37 1.93
N ALA A 71 -6.99 3.09 2.27
CA ALA A 71 -7.86 2.16 1.54
C ALA A 71 -9.34 2.56 1.55
N SER A 72 -9.78 3.36 2.51
CA SER A 72 -11.15 3.92 2.54
C SER A 72 -11.33 5.13 1.62
N LEU A 73 -10.23 5.75 1.19
CA LEU A 73 -10.23 6.99 0.43
C LEU A 73 -9.97 6.78 -1.06
N VAL A 74 -9.27 5.70 -1.44
CA VAL A 74 -8.75 5.52 -2.80
C VAL A 74 -9.17 4.20 -3.42
N ASN A 75 -9.20 4.13 -4.75
CA ASN A 75 -9.56 2.91 -5.48
C ASN A 75 -8.37 1.94 -5.62
N SER A 76 -7.14 2.46 -5.59
CA SER A 76 -5.94 1.68 -5.87
C SER A 76 -4.76 2.10 -5.01
N ILE A 77 -4.08 1.12 -4.42
CA ILE A 77 -2.84 1.29 -3.66
C ILE A 77 -1.73 0.44 -4.28
N GLU A 78 -0.58 1.05 -4.53
CA GLU A 78 0.66 0.37 -4.91
C GLU A 78 1.73 0.66 -3.86
N LEU A 79 2.23 -0.39 -3.20
CA LEU A 79 3.34 -0.32 -2.25
C LEU A 79 4.56 -0.97 -2.89
N SER A 80 5.62 -0.20 -3.05
CA SER A 80 6.88 -0.67 -3.63
C SER A 80 8.02 -0.43 -2.65
N GLN A 81 8.84 -1.44 -2.42
CA GLN A 81 10.09 -1.29 -1.67
C GLN A 81 11.27 -1.60 -2.58
N GLN A 82 12.10 -0.59 -2.80
CA GLN A 82 13.29 -0.68 -3.65
C GLN A 82 14.52 -1.10 -2.82
N LYS A 83 15.50 -1.72 -3.50
CA LYS A 83 16.83 -1.95 -2.93
C LYS A 83 17.63 -0.67 -2.97
N GLU A 84 18.49 -0.48 -1.98
CA GLU A 84 19.69 0.33 -2.18
C GLU A 84 20.70 -0.53 -2.98
N GLU A 85 21.09 -0.08 -4.18
CA GLU A 85 22.10 -0.76 -5.01
C GLU A 85 23.50 -0.67 -4.40
N ASP A 86 23.75 0.33 -3.55
CA ASP A 86 25.05 0.63 -2.97
C ASP A 86 24.97 0.72 -1.43
N GLN A 87 25.33 -0.34 -0.70
CA GLN A 87 26.17 -0.21 0.50
C GLN A 87 26.51 -1.56 1.16
N LYS A 88 27.81 -1.87 1.13
CA LYS A 88 28.50 -2.94 1.86
C LYS A 88 28.40 -2.87 3.41
N LYS A 89 27.61 -1.98 4.03
CA LYS A 89 27.63 -1.81 5.50
C LYS A 89 26.31 -1.25 6.06
N LYS A 90 25.31 -2.11 6.31
CA LYS A 90 24.62 -2.18 7.61
C LYS A 90 23.57 -3.28 7.62
N ARG A 91 23.67 -4.11 8.65
CA ARG A 91 22.78 -5.19 9.04
C ARG A 91 21.32 -4.72 9.16
N MET A 92 20.53 -4.77 8.09
CA MET A 92 19.17 -5.27 8.30
C MET A 92 19.36 -6.74 8.67
N ARG A 93 18.98 -7.09 9.90
CA ARG A 93 19.01 -8.49 10.33
C ARG A 93 18.21 -9.28 9.31
N GLU A 94 18.82 -10.29 8.72
CA GLU A 94 18.27 -11.13 7.64
C GLU A 94 16.94 -11.83 8.01
N ASN A 95 16.49 -11.70 9.26
CA ASN A 95 15.33 -12.42 9.83
C ASN A 95 14.15 -11.52 10.23
N THR A 96 14.07 -10.27 9.78
CA THR A 96 12.90 -9.43 10.05
C THR A 96 12.21 -9.09 8.75
N ASN A 97 11.09 -9.77 8.47
CA ASN A 97 10.26 -9.50 7.31
C ASN A 97 9.42 -8.25 7.58
N PHE A 98 9.90 -7.08 7.15
CA PHE A 98 9.12 -5.84 7.25
C PHE A 98 8.89 -5.16 5.89
N LEU A 99 7.63 -4.94 5.52
CA LEU A 99 7.26 -4.12 4.36
C LEU A 99 6.58 -2.85 4.90
N PHE A 100 7.02 -1.67 4.47
CA PHE A 100 6.40 -0.41 4.93
C PHE A 100 6.31 -0.28 6.47
N GLY A 101 7.34 -0.76 7.20
CA GLY A 101 7.39 -0.71 8.67
C GLY A 101 6.50 -1.73 9.40
N ILE A 102 5.77 -2.55 8.65
CA ILE A 102 4.93 -3.63 9.19
C ILE A 102 5.78 -4.88 9.34
N ILE A 103 6.16 -5.20 10.58
CA ILE A 103 6.98 -6.37 10.94
C ILE A 103 6.06 -7.55 11.27
N ASP A 104 6.27 -8.69 10.63
CA ASP A 104 5.67 -9.98 11.02
C ASP A 104 4.13 -9.96 11.22
N GLU A 105 3.43 -8.94 10.73
CA GLU A 105 1.98 -8.89 10.80
C GLU A 105 1.39 -9.86 9.78
N ASN A 106 0.17 -10.29 10.08
CA ASN A 106 -0.57 -11.07 9.12
C ASN A 106 -1.06 -10.18 7.97
N TRP A 107 -0.17 -9.93 6.99
CA TRP A 107 -0.45 -9.17 5.77
C TRP A 107 -1.74 -9.63 5.08
N SER A 108 -2.12 -10.89 5.25
CA SER A 108 -3.41 -11.38 4.75
C SER A 108 -4.61 -10.64 5.37
N TYR A 109 -4.65 -10.46 6.69
CA TYR A 109 -5.71 -9.72 7.36
C TYR A 109 -5.68 -8.24 7.01
N LEU A 110 -4.49 -7.66 6.88
CA LEU A 110 -4.37 -6.25 6.49
C LEU A 110 -4.90 -6.03 5.06
N VAL A 111 -4.52 -6.89 4.11
CA VAL A 111 -5.02 -6.84 2.74
C VAL A 111 -6.53 -7.03 2.67
N LEU A 112 -7.07 -8.01 3.39
CA LEU A 112 -8.52 -8.22 3.48
C LEU A 112 -9.24 -7.05 4.15
N GLY A 113 -8.64 -6.45 5.19
CA GLY A 113 -9.16 -5.26 5.85
C GLY A 113 -9.20 -4.05 4.92
N MET A 114 -8.16 -3.88 4.08
CA MET A 114 -8.14 -2.84 3.04
C MET A 114 -9.27 -3.06 2.03
N TYR A 115 -9.48 -4.29 1.53
CA TYR A 115 -10.61 -4.60 0.64
C TYR A 115 -11.97 -4.36 1.31
N GLY A 116 -12.12 -4.71 2.58
CA GLY A 116 -13.32 -4.42 3.38
C GLY A 116 -13.63 -2.92 3.51
N ARG A 117 -12.62 -2.05 3.31
CA ARG A 117 -12.78 -0.59 3.31
C ARG A 117 -13.04 0.02 1.92
N GLY A 118 -13.04 -0.80 0.87
CA GLY A 118 -13.52 -0.40 -0.46
C GLY A 118 -12.44 -0.19 -1.53
N VAL A 119 -11.15 -0.32 -1.20
CA VAL A 119 -10.10 -0.32 -2.22
C VAL A 119 -10.33 -1.47 -3.19
N LYS A 120 -10.12 -1.24 -4.49
CA LYS A 120 -10.37 -2.25 -5.53
C LYS A 120 -9.10 -2.90 -6.02
N ARG A 121 -7.95 -2.25 -5.86
CA ARG A 121 -6.67 -2.71 -6.40
C ARG A 121 -5.57 -2.53 -5.37
N ILE A 122 -4.87 -3.61 -5.07
CA ILE A 122 -3.70 -3.61 -4.18
C ILE A 122 -2.55 -4.30 -4.90
N THR A 123 -1.42 -3.60 -5.02
CA THR A 123 -0.18 -4.15 -5.57
C THR A 123 0.94 -3.98 -4.56
N LEU A 124 1.56 -5.08 -4.16
CA LEU A 124 2.73 -5.12 -3.28
C LEU A 124 3.94 -5.56 -4.09
N THR A 125 4.98 -4.74 -4.15
CA THR A 125 6.22 -5.08 -4.87
C THR A 125 7.36 -5.01 -3.89
N ASN A 126 8.05 -6.14 -3.68
CA ASN A 126 9.28 -6.15 -2.92
C ASN A 126 10.35 -6.96 -3.65
N LYS A 127 11.46 -6.32 -4.00
CA LYS A 127 12.49 -7.01 -4.78
C LYS A 127 13.40 -7.93 -3.95
N HIS A 128 13.40 -7.88 -2.61
CA HIS A 128 14.47 -8.49 -1.82
C HIS A 128 14.07 -9.29 -0.58
N TYR A 129 12.84 -9.15 -0.08
CA TYR A 129 12.41 -9.83 1.14
C TYR A 129 11.02 -10.48 1.00
N GLN A 130 10.85 -11.65 1.62
CA GLN A 130 9.61 -12.42 1.60
C GLN A 130 8.66 -11.93 2.71
N HIS A 131 7.95 -10.83 2.46
CA HIS A 131 7.07 -10.22 3.48
C HIS A 131 5.67 -10.81 3.56
N ILE A 132 5.22 -11.43 2.47
CA ILE A 132 3.98 -12.20 2.44
C ILE A 132 4.35 -13.63 2.05
N SER A 133 4.06 -14.56 2.95
CA SER A 133 4.28 -15.98 2.71
C SER A 133 3.29 -16.52 1.66
N PRO A 134 3.63 -17.59 0.92
CA PRO A 134 2.68 -18.27 0.03
C PRO A 134 1.38 -18.65 0.74
N GLU A 135 1.45 -19.05 2.02
CA GLU A 135 0.30 -19.38 2.84
C GLU A 135 -0.63 -18.16 3.05
N GLN A 136 -0.05 -17.00 3.33
CA GLN A 136 -0.81 -15.76 3.45
C GLN A 136 -1.42 -15.31 2.12
N VAL A 137 -0.68 -15.45 1.01
CA VAL A 137 -1.21 -15.18 -0.34
C VAL A 137 -2.41 -16.09 -0.63
N ASN A 138 -2.26 -17.38 -0.37
CA ASN A 138 -3.33 -18.36 -0.56
C ASN A 138 -4.54 -18.02 0.31
N LEU A 139 -4.35 -17.63 1.57
CA LEU A 139 -5.43 -17.20 2.45
C LEU A 139 -6.17 -15.97 1.88
N VAL A 140 -5.45 -14.96 1.40
CA VAL A 140 -6.06 -13.78 0.76
C VAL A 140 -6.88 -14.19 -0.46
N CYS A 141 -6.33 -15.03 -1.34
CA CYS A 141 -7.02 -15.49 -2.54
C CYS A 141 -8.28 -16.30 -2.20
N GLN A 142 -8.20 -17.21 -1.23
CA GLN A 142 -9.34 -17.99 -0.74
C GLN A 142 -10.43 -17.08 -0.17
N GLU A 143 -10.06 -16.09 0.63
CA GLU A 143 -11.01 -15.16 1.24
C GLU A 143 -11.65 -14.20 0.23
N ILE A 144 -10.88 -13.69 -0.74
CA ILE A 144 -11.41 -12.92 -1.88
C ILE A 144 -12.46 -13.74 -2.63
N ALA A 145 -12.16 -15.02 -2.91
CA ALA A 145 -13.08 -15.92 -3.60
C ALA A 145 -14.32 -16.22 -2.75
N ARG A 146 -14.14 -16.54 -1.46
CA ARG A 146 -15.22 -16.86 -0.51
C ARG A 146 -16.17 -15.68 -0.32
N GLN A 147 -15.64 -14.47 -0.24
CA GLN A 147 -16.41 -13.23 -0.06
C GLN A 147 -16.87 -12.60 -1.38
N GLN A 148 -16.51 -13.20 -2.52
CA GLN A 148 -16.84 -12.74 -3.87
C GLN A 148 -16.41 -11.29 -4.13
N PHE A 149 -15.25 -10.89 -3.59
CA PHE A 149 -14.72 -9.55 -3.82
C PHE A 149 -14.34 -9.35 -5.29
N LYS A 150 -14.82 -8.25 -5.88
CA LYS A 150 -14.43 -7.80 -7.23
C LYS A 150 -13.20 -6.90 -7.15
N VAL A 151 -12.06 -7.51 -6.85
CA VAL A 151 -10.82 -6.79 -6.54
C VAL A 151 -9.62 -7.36 -7.29
N PHE A 152 -8.56 -6.58 -7.40
CA PHE A 152 -7.27 -6.98 -7.94
C PHE A 152 -6.23 -7.04 -6.82
N PHE A 153 -5.58 -8.19 -6.68
CA PHE A 153 -4.46 -8.40 -5.78
C PHE A 153 -3.23 -8.85 -6.56
N ARG A 154 -2.09 -8.19 -6.35
CA ARG A 154 -0.79 -8.62 -6.87
C ARG A 154 0.27 -8.48 -5.80
N THR A 155 1.12 -9.50 -5.67
CA THR A 155 2.35 -9.42 -4.90
C THR A 155 3.53 -9.97 -5.72
N THR A 156 4.70 -9.36 -5.61
CA THR A 156 5.94 -9.87 -6.22
C THR A 156 7.08 -9.89 -5.20
N TYR A 157 7.84 -10.99 -5.23
CA TYR A 157 9.11 -11.19 -4.54
C TYR A 157 10.16 -11.68 -5.57
N GLN A 158 11.47 -11.60 -5.30
CA GLN A 158 12.52 -12.33 -6.04
C GLN A 158 12.42 -13.85 -5.79
N GLY A 159 11.24 -14.41 -6.06
CA GLY A 159 10.91 -15.82 -6.13
C GLY A 159 10.05 -16.06 -7.38
N PRO A 160 9.71 -17.31 -7.71
CA PRO A 160 8.87 -17.60 -8.87
C PRO A 160 7.60 -16.76 -8.81
N VAL A 161 7.26 -16.11 -9.93
CA VAL A 161 5.96 -15.48 -10.12
C VAL A 161 4.92 -16.56 -9.87
N ILE A 162 4.18 -16.48 -8.77
CA ILE A 162 3.00 -17.32 -8.61
C ILE A 162 2.04 -16.84 -9.69
N ASP A 163 1.95 -17.62 -10.76
CA ASP A 163 1.11 -17.30 -11.89
C ASP A 163 -0.33 -17.21 -11.38
N TYR A 164 -0.94 -16.04 -11.58
CA TYR A 164 -2.30 -15.69 -11.18
C TYR A 164 -3.35 -16.67 -11.75
N ARG A 165 -2.94 -17.54 -12.68
CA ARG A 165 -3.72 -18.66 -13.22
C ARG A 165 -3.96 -19.79 -12.21
N THR A 166 -3.28 -19.81 -11.07
CA THR A 166 -3.56 -20.77 -10.00
C THR A 166 -4.57 -20.21 -9.01
N GLN A 167 -5.85 -20.30 -9.42
CA GLN A 167 -7.07 -20.14 -8.61
C GLN A 167 -7.38 -18.71 -8.10
N GLY A 168 -7.90 -17.87 -8.98
CA GLY A 168 -8.63 -16.65 -8.64
C GLY A 168 -9.49 -16.20 -9.81
N TYR A 169 -10.80 -16.34 -9.70
CA TYR A 169 -11.75 -16.00 -10.77
C TYR A 169 -11.70 -14.51 -11.14
N VAL A 170 -11.79 -14.23 -12.45
CA VAL A 170 -12.30 -12.98 -13.00
C VAL A 170 -13.80 -13.20 -13.24
N ALA A 171 -14.65 -12.48 -12.51
CA ALA A 171 -16.06 -12.38 -12.89
C ALA A 171 -16.19 -11.23 -13.89
N ASN A 172 -16.60 -11.59 -15.11
CA ASN A 172 -16.85 -10.73 -16.25
C ASN A 172 -17.60 -9.43 -15.88
N GLY A 173 -17.14 -8.34 -16.49
CA GLY A 173 -17.75 -7.02 -16.47
C GLY A 173 -17.00 -6.13 -17.45
N GLU A 174 -17.30 -6.38 -18.73
CA GLU A 174 -16.99 -5.65 -19.98
C GLU A 174 -15.99 -4.50 -19.93
N PHE A 175 -14.89 -4.63 -20.68
CA PHE A 175 -14.19 -3.49 -21.30
C PHE A 175 -13.65 -3.93 -22.67
N PRO A 176 -13.52 -2.98 -23.63
CA PRO A 176 -13.58 -3.20 -25.08
C PRO A 176 -12.51 -4.10 -25.68
#